data_AF-A0A8T7JUQ4-F1
#
_entry.id   AF-A0A8T7JUQ4-F1
#
_cell.length_a   1.000
_cell.length_b   1.000
_cell.length_c   1.000
_cell.angle_alpha   90.00
_cell.angle_beta   90.00
_cell.angle_gamma   90.00
#
_symmetry.space_group_name_H-M   'P 1'
#
loop_
_entity.id
_entity.type
_entity.pdbx_description
1 polymer ?
#
loop_
_entity_poly.entity_id
_entity_poly.type
_entity_poly.pdbx_seq_one_letter_code
_entity_poly.pdbx_strand_id
1 'polypeptide(L)'
;ALEAALEEKAAAVKQAALAKSLAEEKLDVTLPGRNKHIGRLHPSTQQLRRVLAILAEMGFQVFTSREVETDEFNFQHLNFPPHHPARDMQDTFFIEAENRGDNPILMRTHTSPGQIHAMRYFAATDPNNPPPIRIALPGMCFRYEQITARSEVQFNQVEGLAVGRNITFADLKGTIADFVRRMFGEGARLRFRASYFPFTEPSAEVDVECFVCGGKGCQVCKNSGWLEILGCGMVHPNVLIAGGYNPKVYSGFAWGMGPERQLMLRNKVGDIRYFWGNDVRFLEQF
;
A
#
# COMPACT_ATOMS: atom_id res chain seq x y z
N ALA A 1 -35.79 -6.81 74.86
CA ALA A 1 -36.28 -5.42 74.66
C ALA A 1 -35.11 -4.44 74.47
N LEU A 2 -34.19 -4.33 75.43
CA LEU A 2 -33.03 -3.43 75.33
C LEU A 2 -32.05 -3.81 74.21
N GLU A 3 -31.78 -5.10 74.00
CA GLU A 3 -30.91 -5.57 72.90
C GLU A 3 -31.50 -5.25 71.52
N ALA A 4 -32.79 -5.51 71.32
CA ALA A 4 -33.48 -5.19 70.08
C ALA A 4 -33.51 -3.67 69.81
N ALA A 5 -33.75 -2.85 70.83
CA ALA A 5 -33.71 -1.39 70.71
C ALA A 5 -32.28 -0.87 70.43
N LEU A 6 -31.26 -1.54 70.97
CA LEU A 6 -29.85 -1.23 70.69
C LEU A 6 -29.49 -1.58 69.24
N GLU A 7 -29.87 -2.76 68.74
CA GLU A 7 -29.65 -3.17 67.36
C GLU A 7 -30.35 -2.23 66.37
N GLU A 8 -31.60 -1.88 66.64
CA GLU A 8 -32.38 -0.96 65.81
C GLU A 8 -31.71 0.42 65.74
N LYS A 9 -31.29 0.97 66.89
CA LYS A 9 -30.59 2.26 66.92
C LYS A 9 -29.20 2.19 66.29
N ALA A 10 -28.46 1.12 66.49
CA ALA A 10 -27.16 0.92 65.84
C ALA A 10 -27.30 0.87 64.31
N ALA A 11 -28.30 0.15 63.79
CA ALA A 11 -28.58 0.07 62.36
C ALA A 11 -28.98 1.44 61.77
N ALA A 12 -29.84 2.20 62.47
CA ALA A 12 -30.26 3.54 62.06
C ALA A 12 -29.09 4.53 61.97
N VAL A 13 -28.19 4.52 62.96
CA VAL A 13 -26.97 5.36 62.95
C VAL A 13 -26.05 4.97 61.80
N LYS A 14 -25.88 3.66 61.53
CA LYS A 14 -25.06 3.17 60.43
C LYS A 14 -25.60 3.60 59.06
N GLN A 15 -26.92 3.51 58.86
CA GLN A 15 -27.56 3.98 57.62
C GLN A 15 -27.45 5.50 57.45
N ALA A 16 -27.64 6.27 58.51
CA ALA A 16 -27.49 7.73 58.46
C ALA A 16 -26.05 8.15 58.12
N ALA A 17 -25.05 7.47 58.69
CA ALA A 17 -23.64 7.70 58.37
C ALA A 17 -23.32 7.36 56.91
N LEU A 18 -23.83 6.23 56.40
CA LEU A 18 -23.66 5.83 55.00
C LEU A 18 -24.32 6.81 54.03
N ALA A 19 -25.57 7.20 54.29
CA ALA A 19 -26.30 8.16 53.45
C ALA A 19 -25.60 9.53 53.41
N LYS A 20 -25.03 9.96 54.54
CA LYS A 20 -24.22 11.19 54.63
C LYS A 20 -22.94 11.08 53.81
N SER A 21 -22.17 10.00 53.96
CA SER A 21 -20.94 9.76 53.16
C SER A 21 -21.26 9.73 51.67
N LEU A 22 -22.33 9.05 51.23
CA LEU A 22 -22.75 9.03 49.82
C LEU A 22 -23.19 10.41 49.29
N ALA A 23 -23.74 11.27 50.14
CA ALA A 23 -24.14 12.62 49.76
C ALA A 23 -22.95 13.60 49.70
N GLU A 24 -21.95 13.42 50.57
CA GLU A 24 -20.72 14.23 50.64
C GLU A 24 -19.71 13.83 49.56
N GLU A 25 -19.59 12.53 49.25
CA GLU A 25 -18.65 11.97 48.27
C GLU A 25 -19.24 11.90 46.85
N LYS A 26 -20.04 12.90 46.47
CA LYS A 26 -20.56 13.00 45.09
C LYS A 26 -19.42 13.31 44.13
N LEU A 27 -19.02 12.31 43.37
CA LEU A 27 -18.08 12.45 42.26
C LEU A 27 -18.78 13.04 41.04
N ASP A 28 -18.18 14.06 40.43
CA ASP A 28 -18.54 14.43 39.06
C ASP A 28 -17.99 13.39 38.09
N VAL A 29 -18.85 12.43 37.73
CA VAL A 29 -18.54 11.34 36.80
C VAL A 29 -18.33 11.81 35.35
N THR A 30 -18.55 13.10 35.07
CA THR A 30 -18.32 13.70 33.75
C THR A 30 -16.92 14.30 33.60
N LEU A 31 -16.18 14.43 34.71
CA LEU A 31 -14.79 14.89 34.66
C LEU A 31 -13.95 13.95 33.79
N PRO A 32 -13.05 14.50 32.95
CA PRO A 32 -12.10 13.69 32.22
C PRO A 32 -11.33 12.78 33.18
N GLY A 33 -11.34 11.49 32.90
CA GLY A 33 -10.54 10.52 33.63
C GLY A 33 -9.04 10.80 33.47
N ARG A 34 -8.22 10.05 34.20
CA ARG A 34 -6.76 10.11 34.02
C ARG A 34 -6.40 9.54 32.65
N ASN A 35 -6.07 10.42 31.71
CA ASN A 35 -5.76 10.04 30.35
C ASN A 35 -4.44 9.25 30.27
N LYS A 36 -4.46 8.16 29.50
CA LYS A 36 -3.27 7.46 29.01
C LYS A 36 -3.13 7.77 27.53
N HIS A 37 -1.93 8.13 27.08
CA HIS A 37 -1.68 8.32 25.66
C HIS A 37 -1.65 6.96 24.97
N ILE A 38 -2.59 6.75 24.04
CA ILE A 38 -2.62 5.56 23.18
C ILE A 38 -1.93 5.94 21.87
N GLY A 39 -0.80 5.30 21.58
CA GLY A 39 -0.10 5.47 20.31
C GLY A 39 -0.93 4.95 19.13
N ARG A 40 -0.64 5.45 17.93
CA ARG A 40 -1.27 5.01 16.69
C ARG A 40 -0.22 4.70 15.63
N LEU A 41 -0.60 3.89 14.66
CA LEU A 41 0.24 3.62 13.51
C LEU A 41 0.19 4.80 12.56
N HIS A 42 1.32 5.04 11.90
CA HIS A 42 1.40 6.03 10.84
C HIS A 42 0.34 5.77 9.75
N PRO A 43 -0.35 6.80 9.24
CA PRO A 43 -1.39 6.67 8.22
C PRO A 43 -0.98 5.84 6.99
N SER A 44 0.24 6.03 6.46
CA SER A 44 0.75 5.22 5.35
C SER A 44 0.89 3.75 5.72
N THR A 45 1.30 3.44 6.95
CA THR A 45 1.40 2.06 7.47
C THR A 45 0.01 1.43 7.61
N GLN A 46 -0.98 2.18 8.09
CA GLN A 46 -2.36 1.70 8.17
C GLN A 46 -2.91 1.35 6.78
N GLN A 47 -2.69 2.22 5.80
CA GLN A 47 -3.14 1.97 4.42
C GLN A 47 -2.40 0.80 3.79
N LEU A 48 -1.07 0.70 3.98
CA LEU A 48 -0.29 -0.43 3.49
C LEU A 48 -0.80 -1.75 4.08
N ARG A 49 -1.05 -1.81 5.39
CA ARG A 49 -1.62 -3.00 6.05
C ARG A 49 -2.98 -3.37 5.49
N ARG A 50 -3.84 -2.39 5.21
CA ARG A 50 -5.15 -2.63 4.57
C ARG A 50 -5.00 -3.23 3.17
N VAL A 51 -4.10 -2.67 2.34
CA VAL A 51 -3.79 -3.22 1.00
C VAL A 51 -3.32 -4.67 1.13
N LEU A 52 -2.34 -4.93 2.00
CA LEU A 52 -1.77 -6.27 2.17
C LEU A 52 -2.78 -7.28 2.74
N ALA A 53 -3.68 -6.87 3.64
CA ALA A 53 -4.73 -7.74 4.16
C ALA A 53 -5.67 -8.20 3.06
N ILE A 54 -6.12 -7.29 2.19
CA ILE A 54 -6.96 -7.61 1.02
C ILE A 54 -6.23 -8.59 0.09
N LEU A 55 -4.96 -8.32 -0.21
CA LEU A 55 -4.15 -9.16 -1.08
C LEU A 55 -3.93 -10.56 -0.50
N ALA A 56 -3.73 -10.67 0.82
CA ALA A 56 -3.59 -11.95 1.50
C ALA A 56 -4.86 -12.80 1.37
N GLU A 57 -6.05 -12.20 1.52
CA GLU A 57 -7.34 -12.89 1.29
C GLU A 57 -7.51 -13.34 -0.17
N MET A 58 -6.90 -12.63 -1.12
CA MET A 58 -6.86 -12.98 -2.54
C MET A 58 -5.75 -14.01 -2.89
N GLY A 59 -5.01 -14.49 -1.89
CA GLY A 59 -3.97 -15.51 -2.03
C GLY A 59 -2.62 -14.99 -2.49
N PHE A 60 -2.33 -13.69 -2.36
CA PHE A 60 -1.00 -13.14 -2.59
C PHE A 60 -0.11 -13.31 -1.36
N GLN A 61 1.12 -13.76 -1.58
CA GLN A 61 2.15 -13.86 -0.55
C GLN A 61 3.06 -12.63 -0.55
N VAL A 62 3.42 -12.11 0.62
CA VAL A 62 4.34 -10.97 0.70
C VAL A 62 5.77 -11.43 0.38
N PHE A 63 6.42 -10.77 -0.59
CA PHE A 63 7.83 -10.93 -0.89
C PHE A 63 8.54 -9.58 -0.75
N THR A 64 9.58 -9.53 0.09
CA THR A 64 10.36 -8.31 0.33
C THR A 64 11.68 -8.37 -0.42
N SER A 65 12.07 -7.27 -1.05
CA SER A 65 13.38 -7.12 -1.71
C SER A 65 14.11 -5.88 -1.21
N ARG A 66 15.42 -5.83 -1.49
CA ARG A 66 16.31 -4.72 -1.17
C ARG A 66 15.88 -3.40 -1.83
N GLU A 67 16.22 -2.29 -1.18
CA GLU A 67 15.99 -0.92 -1.68
C GLU A 67 17.13 -0.41 -2.56
N VAL A 68 18.36 -0.79 -2.23
CA VAL A 68 19.55 -0.56 -3.06
C VAL A 68 19.65 -1.69 -4.08
N GLU A 69 19.67 -1.34 -5.35
CA GLU A 69 19.62 -2.29 -6.46
C GLU A 69 20.65 -1.97 -7.53
N THR A 70 20.92 -2.94 -8.40
CA THR A 70 21.73 -2.72 -9.60
C THR A 70 20.85 -2.32 -10.78
N ASP A 71 21.39 -1.54 -11.71
CA ASP A 71 20.67 -1.17 -12.95
C ASP A 71 20.18 -2.39 -13.74
N GLU A 72 20.94 -3.48 -13.74
CA GLU A 72 20.55 -4.75 -14.34
C GLU A 72 19.18 -5.25 -13.85
N PHE A 73 18.95 -5.22 -12.53
CA PHE A 73 17.69 -5.69 -11.94
C PHE A 73 16.60 -4.61 -11.95
N ASN A 74 16.97 -3.33 -11.78
CA ASN A 74 16.00 -2.24 -11.76
C ASN A 74 15.49 -1.84 -13.14
N PHE A 75 16.25 -2.12 -14.20
CA PHE A 75 15.89 -1.68 -15.54
C PHE A 75 16.05 -2.78 -16.58
N GLN A 76 17.23 -3.36 -16.75
CA GLN A 76 17.51 -4.22 -17.90
C GLN A 76 16.64 -5.49 -17.92
N HIS A 77 16.55 -6.21 -16.79
CA HIS A 77 15.68 -7.38 -16.63
C HIS A 77 14.18 -7.04 -16.71
N LEU A 78 13.83 -5.76 -16.57
CA LEU A 78 12.49 -5.22 -16.73
C LEU A 78 12.28 -4.59 -18.11
N ASN A 79 13.12 -4.97 -19.08
CA ASN A 79 12.99 -4.64 -20.50
C ASN A 79 13.09 -3.13 -20.80
N PHE A 80 13.76 -2.36 -19.92
CA PHE A 80 14.06 -0.96 -20.20
C PHE A 80 15.25 -0.84 -21.16
N PRO A 81 15.14 -0.11 -22.28
CA PRO A 81 16.25 0.10 -23.19
C PRO A 81 17.38 0.92 -22.54
N PRO A 82 18.64 0.82 -23.02
CA PRO A 82 19.79 1.59 -22.52
C PRO A 82 19.56 3.10 -22.42
N HIS A 83 18.86 3.68 -23.39
CA HIS A 83 18.61 5.12 -23.47
C HIS A 83 17.20 5.50 -22.99
N HIS A 84 16.59 4.70 -22.11
CA HIS A 84 15.28 5.03 -21.57
C HIS A 84 15.40 6.21 -20.57
N PRO A 85 14.56 7.26 -20.66
CA PRO A 85 14.64 8.43 -19.77
C PRO A 85 14.66 8.09 -18.27
N ALA A 86 13.87 7.10 -17.85
CA ALA A 86 13.88 6.63 -16.45
C ALA A 86 15.25 6.11 -15.95
N ARG A 87 16.19 5.77 -16.84
CA ARG A 87 17.58 5.38 -16.51
C ARG A 87 18.52 6.58 -16.41
N ASP A 88 18.07 7.77 -16.79
CA ASP A 88 18.89 8.97 -16.72
C ASP A 88 19.08 9.42 -15.26
N MET A 89 20.22 10.06 -15.00
CA MET A 89 20.55 10.63 -13.69
C MET A 89 19.55 11.71 -13.22
N GLN A 90 18.71 12.21 -14.13
CA GLN A 90 17.67 13.20 -13.83
C GLN A 90 16.42 12.59 -13.19
N ASP A 91 16.23 11.27 -13.26
CA ASP A 91 15.06 10.59 -12.69
C ASP A 91 15.42 9.56 -11.60
N THR A 92 16.69 9.13 -11.52
CA THR A 92 17.14 8.05 -10.62
C THR A 92 18.31 8.46 -9.73
N PHE A 93 18.23 8.09 -8.45
CA PHE A 93 19.33 8.25 -7.50
C PHE A 93 20.38 7.14 -7.67
N PHE A 94 21.52 7.48 -8.26
CA PHE A 94 22.68 6.60 -8.36
C PHE A 94 23.59 6.74 -7.12
N ILE A 95 24.05 5.61 -6.58
CA ILE A 95 24.95 5.52 -5.42
C ILE A 95 26.39 5.34 -5.90
N GLU A 96 26.60 4.40 -6.83
CA GLU A 96 27.92 4.11 -7.42
C GLU A 96 27.76 3.86 -8.91
N ALA A 97 28.16 4.84 -9.74
CA ALA A 97 28.07 4.73 -11.20
C ALA A 97 29.44 4.68 -11.89
N GLU A 98 30.35 5.59 -11.55
CA GLU A 98 31.61 5.80 -12.27
C GLU A 98 32.50 4.55 -12.35
N ASN A 99 32.53 3.75 -11.29
CA ASN A 99 33.42 2.58 -11.18
C ASN A 99 32.76 1.24 -11.57
N ARG A 100 31.51 1.24 -12.05
CA ARG A 100 30.72 0.02 -12.31
C ARG A 100 30.30 -0.20 -13.76
N GLY A 101 30.77 0.63 -14.69
CA GLY A 101 30.47 0.49 -16.12
C GLY A 101 28.97 0.63 -16.40
N ASP A 102 28.38 -0.38 -17.05
CA ASP A 102 26.97 -0.42 -17.46
C ASP A 102 26.01 -0.99 -16.39
N ASN A 103 26.51 -1.33 -15.20
CA ASN A 103 25.71 -1.85 -14.09
C ASN A 103 25.91 -1.07 -12.78
N PRO A 104 25.56 0.23 -12.78
CA PRO A 104 25.66 1.08 -11.60
C PRO A 104 24.74 0.60 -10.46
N ILE A 105 25.06 1.00 -9.23
CA ILE A 105 24.19 0.82 -8.07
C ILE A 105 23.32 2.07 -7.90
N LEU A 106 22.04 1.86 -7.60
CA LEU A 106 21.03 2.90 -7.45
C LEU A 106 20.03 2.58 -6.33
N MET A 107 19.25 3.58 -5.92
CA MET A 107 18.06 3.38 -5.11
C MET A 107 16.89 3.02 -6.03
N ARG A 108 16.20 1.89 -5.77
CA ARG A 108 15.16 1.38 -6.68
C ARG A 108 14.05 2.40 -6.92
N THR A 109 13.59 2.49 -8.17
CA THR A 109 12.56 3.46 -8.59
C THR A 109 11.12 2.93 -8.48
N HIS A 110 11.00 1.61 -8.29
CA HIS A 110 9.78 0.83 -8.16
C HIS A 110 10.12 -0.52 -7.48
N THR A 111 9.13 -1.30 -7.02
CA THR A 111 9.39 -2.60 -6.37
C THR A 111 9.52 -3.77 -7.35
N SER A 112 9.41 -3.50 -8.67
CA SER A 112 9.61 -4.45 -9.77
C SER A 112 10.92 -5.26 -9.76
N PRO A 113 12.08 -4.77 -9.27
CA PRO A 113 13.29 -5.62 -9.21
C PRO A 113 13.05 -6.83 -8.31
N GLY A 114 12.22 -6.66 -7.26
CA GLY A 114 11.78 -7.75 -6.40
C GLY A 114 10.99 -8.82 -7.16
N GLN A 115 10.27 -8.47 -8.23
CA GLN A 115 9.58 -9.44 -9.08
C GLN A 115 10.59 -10.38 -9.76
N ILE A 116 11.69 -9.84 -10.28
CA ILE A 116 12.77 -10.64 -10.89
C ILE A 116 13.43 -11.54 -9.83
N HIS A 117 13.77 -10.97 -8.66
CA HIS A 117 14.34 -11.75 -7.55
C HIS A 117 13.43 -12.89 -7.12
N ALA A 118 12.14 -12.63 -6.96
CA ALA A 118 11.16 -13.64 -6.59
C ALA A 118 11.01 -14.72 -7.66
N MET A 119 10.85 -14.32 -8.93
CA MET A 119 10.77 -15.27 -10.04
C MET A 119 12.00 -16.18 -10.06
N ARG A 120 13.21 -15.63 -9.99
CA ARG A 120 14.46 -16.41 -9.95
C ARG A 120 14.54 -17.32 -8.74
N TYR A 121 14.15 -16.83 -7.56
CA TYR A 121 14.12 -17.62 -6.33
C TYR A 121 13.23 -18.85 -6.46
N PHE A 122 12.00 -18.67 -6.95
CA PHE A 122 11.07 -19.78 -7.14
C PHE A 122 11.46 -20.69 -8.31
N ALA A 123 11.96 -20.15 -9.42
CA ALA A 123 12.45 -20.95 -10.55
C ALA A 123 13.65 -21.82 -10.18
N ALA A 124 14.50 -21.38 -9.25
CA ALA A 124 15.61 -22.20 -8.75
C ALA A 124 15.16 -23.46 -7.99
N THR A 125 13.92 -23.51 -7.48
CA THR A 125 13.41 -24.69 -6.75
C THR A 125 13.09 -25.88 -7.67
N ASP A 126 12.64 -25.60 -8.90
CA ASP A 126 12.47 -26.59 -9.96
C ASP A 126 12.73 -25.91 -11.31
N PRO A 127 13.98 -25.95 -11.81
CA PRO A 127 14.36 -25.25 -13.05
C PRO A 127 13.64 -25.74 -14.31
N ASN A 128 13.17 -26.98 -14.31
CA ASN A 128 12.47 -27.56 -15.48
C ASN A 128 10.98 -27.24 -15.45
N ASN A 129 10.42 -27.05 -14.25
CA ASN A 129 9.01 -26.76 -14.05
C ASN A 129 8.81 -25.80 -12.86
N PRO A 130 9.17 -24.51 -13.02
CA PRO A 130 9.01 -23.53 -11.96
C PRO A 130 7.58 -23.50 -11.40
N PRO A 131 7.40 -23.41 -10.08
CA PRO A 131 6.06 -23.33 -9.50
C PRO A 131 5.37 -22.02 -9.91
N PRO A 132 4.03 -22.01 -10.04
CA PRO A 132 3.31 -20.76 -10.22
C PRO A 132 3.45 -19.88 -8.99
N ILE A 133 3.54 -18.56 -9.19
CA ILE A 133 3.74 -17.58 -8.12
C ILE A 133 2.61 -16.55 -8.12
N ARG A 134 2.24 -16.10 -6.93
CA ARG A 134 1.33 -14.98 -6.72
C ARG A 134 1.81 -14.19 -5.51
N ILE A 135 2.47 -13.07 -5.77
CA ILE A 135 3.22 -12.32 -4.75
C ILE A 135 2.87 -10.83 -4.75
N ALA A 136 2.93 -10.23 -3.57
CA ALA A 136 2.84 -8.80 -3.34
C ALA A 136 4.18 -8.28 -2.83
N LEU A 137 4.67 -7.19 -3.43
CA LEU A 137 5.96 -6.58 -3.15
C LEU A 137 5.76 -5.17 -2.60
N PRO A 138 5.49 -5.03 -1.29
CA PRO A 138 5.48 -3.75 -0.64
C PRO A 138 6.91 -3.24 -0.41
N GLY A 139 7.11 -1.94 -0.54
CA GLY A 139 8.34 -1.31 -0.09
C GLY A 139 8.49 0.13 -0.51
N MET A 140 9.53 0.76 0.04
CA MET A 140 9.87 2.14 -0.30
C MET A 140 10.61 2.20 -1.64
N CYS A 141 10.30 3.24 -2.41
CA CYS A 141 10.88 3.55 -3.71
C CYS A 141 11.34 5.00 -3.74
N PHE A 142 12.25 5.30 -4.65
CA PHE A 142 12.93 6.58 -4.71
C PHE A 142 12.93 7.11 -6.14
N ARG A 143 12.61 8.38 -6.31
CA ARG A 143 12.67 9.06 -7.61
C ARG A 143 13.34 10.39 -7.43
N TYR A 144 14.28 10.71 -8.32
CA TYR A 144 14.93 12.01 -8.30
C TYR A 144 13.99 13.02 -8.98
N GLU A 145 12.98 13.48 -8.25
CA GLU A 145 11.98 14.41 -8.75
C GLU A 145 11.79 15.60 -7.81
N GLN A 146 11.28 16.71 -8.36
CA GLN A 146 11.04 17.90 -7.56
C GLN A 146 9.90 17.66 -6.56
N ILE A 147 10.20 17.88 -5.27
CA ILE A 147 9.22 17.80 -4.19
C ILE A 147 8.11 18.84 -4.41
N THR A 148 6.87 18.37 -4.46
CA THR A 148 5.66 19.20 -4.57
C THR A 148 4.55 18.66 -3.66
N ALA A 149 3.38 19.29 -3.66
CA ALA A 149 2.23 18.74 -2.95
C ALA A 149 1.75 17.36 -3.48
N ARG A 150 2.23 16.93 -4.65
CA ARG A 150 1.80 15.68 -5.31
C ARG A 150 2.92 14.65 -5.46
N SER A 151 4.17 15.06 -5.27
CA SER A 151 5.35 14.27 -5.56
C SER A 151 6.36 14.44 -4.43
N GLU A 152 6.98 13.33 -4.06
CA GLU A 152 7.98 13.23 -2.99
C GLU A 152 9.11 12.32 -3.46
N VAL A 153 10.34 12.60 -3.05
CA VAL A 153 11.53 11.82 -3.46
C VAL A 153 11.49 10.38 -2.97
N GLN A 154 10.75 10.11 -1.89
CA GLN A 154 10.54 8.78 -1.32
C GLN A 154 9.05 8.52 -1.10
N PHE A 155 8.58 7.35 -1.51
CA PHE A 155 7.19 6.94 -1.37
C PHE A 155 7.09 5.43 -1.25
N ASN A 156 5.99 4.91 -0.69
CA ASN A 156 5.75 3.47 -0.69
C ASN A 156 5.06 3.07 -1.99
N GLN A 157 5.44 1.90 -2.49
CA GLN A 157 4.77 1.24 -3.61
C GLN A 157 4.42 -0.19 -3.18
N VAL A 158 3.29 -0.66 -3.67
CA VAL A 158 2.93 -2.08 -3.62
C VAL A 158 2.73 -2.53 -5.04
N GLU A 159 3.48 -3.55 -5.43
CA GLU A 159 3.29 -4.23 -6.69
C GLU A 159 2.79 -5.64 -6.46
N GLY A 160 2.04 -6.18 -7.42
CA GLY A 160 1.67 -7.57 -7.45
C GLY A 160 2.15 -8.22 -8.72
N LEU A 161 2.51 -9.49 -8.60
CA LEU A 161 2.87 -10.35 -9.72
C LEU A 161 2.14 -11.69 -9.57
N ALA A 162 1.52 -12.15 -10.65
CA ALA A 162 1.05 -13.51 -10.77
C ALA A 162 1.62 -14.13 -12.04
N VAL A 163 2.33 -15.26 -11.92
CA VAL A 163 2.88 -16.02 -13.06
C VAL A 163 2.47 -17.47 -12.91
N GLY A 164 2.00 -18.06 -13.99
CA GLY A 164 1.46 -19.42 -14.01
C GLY A 164 1.11 -19.87 -15.41
N ARG A 165 0.48 -21.02 -15.52
CA ARG A 165 -0.02 -21.53 -16.80
C ARG A 165 -1.38 -20.93 -17.11
N ASN A 166 -1.60 -20.54 -18.37
CA ASN A 166 -2.89 -20.04 -18.86
C ASN A 166 -3.43 -18.78 -18.15
N ILE A 167 -2.55 -17.93 -17.61
CA ILE A 167 -2.95 -16.63 -17.06
C ILE A 167 -3.25 -15.69 -18.22
N THR A 168 -4.41 -15.04 -18.19
CA THR A 168 -4.92 -14.16 -19.24
C THR A 168 -5.13 -12.73 -18.72
N PHE A 169 -5.39 -11.80 -19.65
CA PHE A 169 -5.80 -10.45 -19.28
C PHE A 169 -7.14 -10.41 -18.54
N ALA A 170 -8.01 -11.42 -18.73
CA ALA A 170 -9.26 -11.52 -17.99
C ALA A 170 -9.00 -11.78 -16.49
N ASP A 171 -8.00 -12.60 -16.15
CA ASP A 171 -7.58 -12.86 -14.78
C ASP A 171 -7.04 -11.59 -14.10
N LEU A 172 -6.26 -10.79 -14.83
CA LEU A 172 -5.81 -9.48 -14.38
C LEU A 172 -7.00 -8.55 -14.07
N LYS A 173 -7.95 -8.43 -15.01
CA LYS A 173 -9.14 -7.59 -14.82
C LYS A 173 -9.98 -8.04 -13.64
N GLY A 174 -10.17 -9.36 -13.49
CA GLY A 174 -10.91 -9.95 -12.37
C GLY A 174 -10.24 -9.67 -11.03
N THR A 175 -8.91 -9.84 -10.97
CA THR A 175 -8.10 -9.57 -9.77
C THR A 175 -8.22 -8.10 -9.36
N ILE A 176 -8.01 -7.17 -10.30
CA ILE A 176 -8.10 -5.74 -10.00
C ILE A 176 -9.53 -5.33 -9.62
N ALA A 177 -10.55 -5.86 -10.30
CA ALA A 177 -11.94 -5.56 -9.99
C ALA A 177 -12.32 -6.01 -8.56
N ASP A 178 -11.90 -7.22 -8.15
CA ASP A 178 -12.12 -7.71 -6.78
C ASP A 178 -11.37 -6.87 -5.74
N PHE A 179 -10.10 -6.53 -6.02
CA PHE A 179 -9.32 -5.62 -5.17
C PHE A 179 -10.01 -4.26 -4.99
N VAL A 180 -10.49 -3.65 -6.09
CA VAL A 180 -11.17 -2.35 -6.06
C VAL A 180 -12.46 -2.42 -5.23
N ARG A 181 -13.26 -3.49 -5.37
CA ARG A 181 -14.47 -3.68 -4.56
C ARG A 181 -14.16 -3.82 -3.07
N ARG A 182 -13.16 -4.62 -2.70
CA ARG A 182 -12.73 -4.77 -1.30
C ARG A 182 -12.15 -3.49 -0.73
N MET A 183 -11.43 -2.72 -1.56
CA MET A 183 -10.79 -1.48 -1.12
C MET A 183 -11.78 -0.30 -1.01
N PHE A 184 -12.70 -0.15 -1.97
CA PHE A 184 -13.53 1.05 -2.11
C PHE A 184 -15.05 0.80 -1.99
N GLY A 185 -15.47 -0.46 -1.83
CA GLY A 185 -16.85 -0.90 -1.67
C GLY A 185 -17.43 -1.57 -2.93
N GLU A 186 -18.48 -2.38 -2.73
CA GLU A 186 -19.11 -3.19 -3.80
C GLU A 186 -19.60 -2.37 -5.01
N GLY A 187 -20.03 -1.13 -4.78
CA GLY A 187 -20.50 -0.21 -5.83
C GLY A 187 -19.38 0.50 -6.60
N ALA A 188 -18.11 0.25 -6.29
CA ALA A 188 -16.99 0.95 -6.91
C ALA A 188 -16.89 0.63 -8.41
N ARG A 189 -16.98 1.67 -9.25
CA ARG A 189 -16.79 1.56 -10.69
C ARG A 189 -15.32 1.72 -11.04
N LEU A 190 -14.83 0.92 -11.98
CA LEU A 190 -13.49 1.04 -12.54
C LEU A 190 -13.51 1.03 -14.07
N ARG A 191 -12.45 1.54 -14.67
CA ARG A 191 -12.18 1.44 -16.11
C ARG A 191 -10.71 1.16 -16.37
N PHE A 192 -10.45 0.45 -17.46
CA PHE A 192 -9.10 0.20 -17.97
C PHE A 192 -8.86 1.10 -19.17
N ARG A 193 -7.70 1.74 -19.22
CA ARG A 193 -7.23 2.52 -20.37
C ARG A 193 -5.92 1.92 -20.84
N ALA A 194 -5.73 1.80 -22.16
CA ALA A 194 -4.43 1.41 -22.69
C ALA A 194 -3.37 2.42 -22.25
N SER A 195 -2.21 1.91 -21.86
CA SER A 195 -1.02 2.70 -21.51
C SER A 195 0.22 1.96 -22.03
N TYR A 196 1.40 2.34 -21.59
CA TYR A 196 2.66 1.68 -21.96
C TYR A 196 3.58 1.59 -20.75
N PHE A 197 4.04 0.36 -20.45
CA PHE A 197 5.11 0.11 -19.49
C PHE A 197 6.09 -0.91 -20.08
N PRO A 198 7.41 -0.65 -20.10
CA PRO A 198 8.39 -1.52 -20.77
C PRO A 198 8.34 -3.01 -20.37
N PHE A 199 7.95 -3.28 -19.13
CA PHE A 199 7.90 -4.62 -18.53
C PHE A 199 6.55 -5.35 -18.73
N THR A 200 5.58 -4.76 -19.41
CA THR A 200 4.29 -5.41 -19.72
C THR A 200 3.84 -5.21 -21.16
N GLU A 201 3.14 -6.18 -21.72
CA GLU A 201 2.48 -6.08 -23.03
C GLU A 201 1.35 -7.13 -23.14
N PRO A 202 0.07 -6.73 -23.27
CA PRO A 202 -0.44 -5.35 -23.26
C PRO A 202 -0.39 -4.68 -21.88
N SER A 203 -0.22 -3.35 -21.89
CA SER A 203 -0.26 -2.47 -20.71
C SER A 203 -1.58 -1.71 -20.57
N ALA A 204 -1.99 -1.44 -19.34
CA ALA A 204 -3.16 -0.63 -19.02
C ALA A 204 -3.01 0.16 -17.71
N GLU A 205 -3.64 1.32 -17.64
CA GLU A 205 -3.91 2.05 -16.41
C GLU A 205 -5.33 1.77 -15.92
N VAL A 206 -5.53 1.85 -14.61
CA VAL A 206 -6.84 1.67 -13.99
C VAL A 206 -7.24 2.91 -13.23
N ASP A 207 -8.40 3.44 -13.62
CA ASP A 207 -9.06 4.51 -12.89
C ASP A 207 -10.27 3.93 -12.14
N VAL A 208 -10.51 4.45 -10.94
CA VAL A 208 -11.76 4.25 -10.20
C VAL A 208 -12.61 5.51 -10.25
N GLU A 209 -13.92 5.34 -10.19
CA GLU A 209 -14.82 6.47 -10.02
C GLU A 209 -14.44 7.25 -8.77
N CYS A 210 -14.45 8.58 -8.90
CA CYS A 210 -14.14 9.46 -7.81
C CYS A 210 -15.20 9.33 -6.70
N PHE A 211 -14.84 8.62 -5.63
CA PHE A 211 -15.68 8.43 -4.44
C PHE A 211 -15.93 9.74 -3.65
N VAL A 212 -15.21 10.82 -3.95
CA VAL A 212 -15.46 12.15 -3.36
C VAL A 212 -16.67 12.83 -3.98
N CYS A 213 -16.89 12.69 -5.29
CA CYS A 213 -17.95 13.39 -6.02
C CYS A 213 -18.98 12.46 -6.68
N GLY A 214 -18.80 11.14 -6.59
CA GLY A 214 -19.64 10.16 -7.29
C GLY A 214 -19.62 10.36 -8.80
N GLY A 215 -18.43 10.62 -9.36
CA GLY A 215 -18.24 10.79 -10.80
C GLY A 215 -18.66 12.15 -11.39
N LYS A 216 -19.20 13.07 -10.59
CA LYS A 216 -19.65 14.41 -11.06
C LYS A 216 -18.53 15.35 -11.50
N GLY A 217 -17.29 15.08 -11.08
CA GLY A 217 -16.16 15.98 -11.24
C GLY A 217 -15.94 16.89 -10.02
N CYS A 218 -14.71 16.97 -9.53
CA CYS A 218 -14.28 17.88 -8.48
C CYS A 218 -12.77 18.18 -8.60
N GLN A 219 -12.26 19.08 -7.75
CA GLN A 219 -10.83 19.42 -7.75
C GLN A 219 -9.90 18.21 -7.57
N VAL A 220 -10.30 17.22 -6.77
CA VAL A 220 -9.50 16.01 -6.50
C VAL A 220 -9.27 15.19 -7.78
N CYS A 221 -10.31 14.99 -8.58
CA CYS A 221 -10.22 14.28 -9.86
C CYS A 221 -9.98 15.21 -11.05
N LYS A 222 -9.62 16.48 -10.83
CA LYS A 222 -9.46 17.49 -11.90
C LYS A 222 -10.68 17.56 -12.84
N ASN A 223 -11.88 17.48 -12.26
CA ASN A 223 -13.17 17.49 -12.96
C ASN A 223 -13.41 16.32 -13.94
N SER A 224 -12.58 15.26 -13.94
CA SER A 224 -12.77 14.10 -14.82
C SER A 224 -13.85 13.12 -14.34
N GLY A 225 -14.14 13.11 -13.03
CA GLY A 225 -14.95 12.07 -12.37
C GLY A 225 -14.19 10.77 -12.08
N TRP A 226 -12.92 10.65 -12.49
CA TRP A 226 -12.10 9.44 -12.40
C TRP A 226 -10.77 9.70 -11.68
N LEU A 227 -10.34 8.72 -10.90
CA LEU A 227 -9.08 8.74 -10.14
C LEU A 227 -8.22 7.57 -10.57
N GLU A 228 -7.08 7.87 -11.19
CA GLU A 228 -6.05 6.89 -11.47
C GLU A 228 -5.50 6.33 -10.14
N ILE A 229 -5.50 5.00 -10.00
CA ILE A 229 -5.09 4.32 -8.77
C ILE A 229 -3.96 3.31 -8.95
N LEU A 230 -3.76 2.77 -10.16
CA LEU A 230 -2.72 1.79 -10.45
C LEU A 230 -2.42 1.68 -11.95
N GLY A 231 -1.21 1.22 -12.26
CA GLY A 231 -0.81 0.71 -13.56
C GLY A 231 -0.74 -0.83 -13.54
N CYS A 232 -0.98 -1.48 -14.68
CA CYS A 232 -0.99 -2.93 -14.79
C CYS A 232 -0.73 -3.42 -16.22
N GLY A 233 -0.54 -4.72 -16.38
CA GLY A 233 -0.45 -5.35 -17.69
C GLY A 233 -0.05 -6.81 -17.63
N MET A 234 -0.01 -7.47 -18.79
CA MET A 234 0.55 -8.81 -18.90
C MET A 234 2.07 -8.71 -18.89
N VAL A 235 2.76 -9.55 -18.10
CA VAL A 235 4.22 -9.52 -18.00
C VAL A 235 4.85 -9.79 -19.37
N HIS A 236 5.76 -8.91 -19.79
CA HIS A 236 6.39 -9.02 -21.10
C HIS A 236 7.24 -10.31 -21.19
N PRO A 237 7.27 -11.03 -22.34
CA PRO A 237 8.03 -12.27 -22.49
C PRO A 237 9.51 -12.18 -22.09
N ASN A 238 10.20 -11.08 -22.41
CA ASN A 238 11.60 -10.85 -22.00
C ASN A 238 11.78 -10.83 -20.48
N VAL A 239 10.78 -10.31 -19.75
CA VAL A 239 10.80 -10.24 -18.28
C VAL A 239 10.59 -11.62 -17.67
N LEU A 240 9.71 -12.45 -18.26
CA LEU A 240 9.56 -13.86 -17.86
C LEU A 240 10.87 -14.63 -18.07
N ILE A 241 11.54 -14.45 -19.21
CA ILE A 241 12.84 -15.06 -19.49
C ILE A 241 13.88 -14.63 -18.45
N ALA A 242 13.99 -13.33 -18.18
CA ALA A 242 14.90 -12.79 -17.17
C ALA A 242 14.61 -13.34 -15.76
N GLY A 243 13.35 -13.64 -15.46
CA GLY A 243 12.88 -14.27 -14.23
C GLY A 243 13.06 -15.79 -14.16
N GLY A 244 13.43 -16.46 -15.25
CA GLY A 244 13.60 -17.92 -15.30
C GLY A 244 12.34 -18.70 -15.69
N TYR A 245 11.33 -18.05 -16.30
CA TYR A 245 10.10 -18.69 -16.76
C TYR A 245 10.05 -18.73 -18.30
N ASN A 246 9.67 -19.87 -18.88
CA ASN A 246 9.52 -19.99 -20.33
C ASN A 246 8.18 -19.37 -20.78
N PRO A 247 8.18 -18.28 -21.58
CA PRO A 247 6.96 -17.57 -22.00
C PRO A 247 6.07 -18.38 -22.96
N LYS A 248 6.57 -19.50 -23.50
CA LYS A 248 5.73 -20.44 -24.28
C LYS A 248 4.84 -21.31 -23.40
N VAL A 249 5.17 -21.45 -22.11
CA VAL A 249 4.46 -22.31 -21.15
C VAL A 249 3.76 -21.48 -20.08
N TYR A 250 4.41 -20.39 -19.65
CA TYR A 250 3.94 -19.51 -18.60
C TYR A 250 3.54 -18.16 -19.18
N SER A 251 2.50 -17.60 -18.59
CA SER A 251 2.09 -16.21 -18.75
C SER A 251 1.86 -15.62 -17.37
N GLY A 252 1.74 -14.31 -17.30
CA GLY A 252 1.51 -13.64 -16.03
C GLY A 252 1.03 -12.23 -16.20
N PHE A 253 0.55 -11.65 -15.11
CA PHE A 253 0.23 -10.25 -15.03
C PHE A 253 0.95 -9.60 -13.86
N ALA A 254 1.19 -8.30 -13.99
CA ALA A 254 1.71 -7.47 -12.91
C ALA A 254 0.86 -6.20 -12.78
N TRP A 255 0.88 -5.61 -11.60
CA TRP A 255 0.27 -4.32 -11.32
C TRP A 255 1.06 -3.58 -10.23
N GLY A 256 0.93 -2.26 -10.19
CA GLY A 256 1.62 -1.41 -9.22
C GLY A 256 0.77 -0.23 -8.78
N MET A 257 0.77 0.05 -7.49
CA MET A 257 0.01 1.15 -6.89
C MET A 257 0.82 1.84 -5.77
N GLY A 258 0.62 3.15 -5.63
CA GLY A 258 1.10 3.91 -4.47
C GLY A 258 0.03 3.96 -3.37
N PRO A 259 0.24 3.34 -2.19
CA PRO A 259 -0.75 3.37 -1.10
C PRO A 259 -1.08 4.80 -0.65
N GLU A 260 -0.10 5.70 -0.60
CA GLU A 260 -0.33 7.09 -0.18
C GLU A 260 -1.19 7.87 -1.15
N ARG A 261 -1.08 7.59 -2.45
CA ARG A 261 -1.98 8.17 -3.45
C ARG A 261 -3.43 7.82 -3.11
N GLN A 262 -3.71 6.56 -2.80
CA GLN A 262 -5.05 6.12 -2.42
C GLN A 262 -5.51 6.75 -1.11
N LEU A 263 -4.61 6.85 -0.13
CA LEU A 263 -4.90 7.44 1.17
C LEU A 263 -5.22 8.94 1.06
N MET A 264 -4.44 9.67 0.28
CA MET A 264 -4.65 11.08 -0.01
C MET A 264 -6.02 11.31 -0.63
N LEU A 265 -6.34 10.52 -1.67
CA LEU A 265 -7.62 10.61 -2.35
C LEU A 265 -8.76 10.33 -1.36
N ARG A 266 -8.64 9.28 -0.54
CA ARG A 266 -9.67 8.82 0.41
C ARG A 266 -9.96 9.84 1.51
N ASN A 267 -8.89 10.38 2.10
CA ASN A 267 -8.98 11.26 3.26
C ASN A 267 -8.87 12.75 2.90
N LYS A 268 -8.89 13.08 1.60
CA LYS A 268 -8.76 14.45 1.08
C LYS A 268 -7.49 15.15 1.57
N VAL A 269 -6.41 14.40 1.74
CA VAL A 269 -5.09 14.96 2.07
C VAL A 269 -4.57 15.64 0.81
N GLY A 270 -4.41 16.95 0.86
CA GLY A 270 -4.03 17.77 -0.31
C GLY A 270 -2.52 17.77 -0.62
N ASP A 271 -1.70 17.28 0.31
CA ASP A 271 -0.25 17.38 0.26
C ASP A 271 0.42 16.08 0.71
N ILE A 272 1.20 15.46 -0.18
CA ILE A 272 1.92 14.23 0.13
C ILE A 272 2.99 14.46 1.22
N ARG A 273 3.56 15.65 1.34
CA ARG A 273 4.64 15.94 2.29
C ARG A 273 4.23 15.76 3.75
N TYR A 274 2.93 15.82 4.04
CA TYR A 274 2.41 15.64 5.40
C TYR A 274 2.73 14.26 5.98
N PHE A 275 2.85 13.21 5.17
CA PHE A 275 3.22 11.90 5.73
C PHE A 275 4.72 11.74 6.02
N TRP A 276 5.57 12.69 5.64
CA TRP A 276 7.03 12.67 5.89
C TRP A 276 7.48 13.78 6.84
N GLY A 277 6.68 14.84 6.97
CA GLY A 277 6.93 15.91 7.94
C GLY A 277 6.77 15.49 9.41
N ASN A 278 6.17 14.32 9.67
CA ASN A 278 5.97 13.76 11.02
C ASN A 278 5.29 14.75 12.01
N ASP A 279 4.40 15.62 11.50
CA ASP A 279 3.65 16.56 12.34
C ASP A 279 2.59 15.79 13.16
N VAL A 280 2.73 15.80 14.48
CA VAL A 280 1.82 15.11 15.40
C VAL A 280 0.37 15.53 15.20
N ARG A 281 0.11 16.81 14.88
CA ARG A 281 -1.25 17.33 14.65
C ARG A 281 -1.93 16.70 13.42
N PHE A 282 -1.13 16.33 12.42
CA PHE A 282 -1.59 15.58 11.27
C PHE A 282 -1.79 14.11 11.63
N LEU A 283 -0.82 13.50 12.30
CA LEU A 283 -0.83 12.08 12.62
C LEU A 283 -1.96 11.67 13.57
N GLU A 284 -2.34 12.52 14.53
CA GLU A 284 -3.42 12.26 15.49
C GLU A 284 -4.82 12.19 14.87
N GLN A 285 -4.99 12.65 13.63
CA GLN A 285 -6.27 12.61 12.90
C GLN A 285 -6.63 11.21 12.38
N PHE A 286 -5.69 10.27 12.36
CA PHE A 286 -5.85 8.92 11.78
C PHE A 286 -5.84 7.82 12.83
#